data_AF-A0A6J7BTN7-F1
#
_entry.id   AF-A0A6J7BTN7-F1
#
_cell.length_a   1.000
_cell.length_b   1.000
_cell.length_c   1.000
_cell.angle_alpha   90.00
_cell.angle_beta   90.00
_cell.angle_gamma   90.00
#
_symmetry.space_group_name_H-M   'P 1'
#
loop_
_entity.id
_entity.type
_entity.pdbx_description
1 polymer ?
#
loop_
_entity_poly.entity_id
_entity_poly.type
_entity_poly.pdbx_seq_one_letter_code
_entity_poly.pdbx_strand_id
1 'polypeptide(L)'
;MSDELVEVSAEEPVGSPVSEDVSEAQDTTPYLSVEEYSNHRVPVKLDGEELQVPLSEAIAGYQRQADYTRKTQELSQQRDQFQFASALEAALQRDPAATIDMLSNHYGISREAVSEMVSEDDGFQYLDSSDDKYKQLDRRIASFEEFQTQQQVEKEVAGLQAKYQDFNIQEVVNAALRSGSTDLEGTYKQIAFDKMMAKEELARKAAEKQKQNTDGVVAAKRQAGVVSGGSSATSNTTSENFQPITSVSEAWKAAKRSMGAD
;
A
#
# COMPACT_ATOMS: atom_id res chain seq x y z
N MET A 1 82.18 21.47 56.84
CA MET A 1 81.28 21.90 55.76
C MET A 1 79.95 21.23 56.08
N SER A 2 79.21 21.76 57.06
CA SER A 2 78.27 22.88 56.88
C SER A 2 77.15 22.40 55.95
N ASP A 3 76.11 21.74 56.48
CA ASP A 3 74.95 22.34 57.15
C ASP A 3 74.07 23.06 56.13
N GLU A 4 72.99 22.40 55.71
CA GLU A 4 71.78 23.08 55.24
C GLU A 4 70.55 22.25 55.65
N LEU A 5 69.88 22.76 56.68
CA LEU A 5 68.56 22.40 57.18
C LEU A 5 67.54 22.40 56.01
N VAL A 6 66.72 21.37 55.85
CA VAL A 6 65.40 21.21 56.50
C VAL A 6 64.52 22.46 56.39
N GLU A 7 63.51 22.39 55.53
CA GLU A 7 62.21 23.01 55.82
C GLU A 7 61.11 21.96 55.65
N VAL A 8 60.38 21.76 56.74
CA VAL A 8 59.29 20.82 56.93
C VAL A 8 58.00 21.52 56.52
N SER A 9 57.12 20.85 55.79
CA SER A 9 55.69 21.01 56.08
C SER A 9 54.94 19.73 55.74
N ALA A 10 54.50 19.06 56.79
CA ALA A 10 53.44 18.08 56.72
C ALA A 10 52.11 18.84 56.60
N GLU A 11 51.38 18.61 55.51
CA GLU A 11 49.96 18.92 55.44
C GLU A 11 49.19 17.65 55.06
N GLU A 12 48.11 17.43 55.80
CA GLU A 12 47.20 16.30 55.75
C GLU A 12 46.51 16.18 54.38
N PRO A 13 46.15 14.97 53.92
CA PRO A 13 45.26 14.82 52.77
C PRO A 13 43.81 15.11 53.20
N VAL A 14 43.44 16.39 53.23
CA VAL A 14 42.03 16.82 53.20
C VAL A 14 41.62 17.12 51.77
N GLY A 15 41.25 16.06 51.04
CA GLY A 15 40.75 16.17 49.67
C GLY A 15 39.52 15.30 49.49
N SER A 16 38.35 15.94 49.60
CA SER A 16 37.03 15.42 49.22
C SER A 16 37.04 14.61 47.92
N PRO A 17 36.11 13.65 47.73
CA PRO A 17 36.01 12.93 46.47
C PRO A 17 35.75 13.94 45.35
N VAL A 18 36.70 14.04 44.41
CA VAL A 18 36.46 14.70 43.13
C VAL A 18 35.40 13.88 42.44
N SER A 19 34.16 14.35 42.55
CA SER A 19 33.07 13.94 41.67
C SER A 19 33.52 14.11 40.24
N GLU A 20 33.40 13.04 39.47
CA GLU A 20 33.46 13.04 38.02
C GLU A 20 32.45 14.08 37.48
N ASP A 21 32.95 15.25 37.10
CA ASP A 21 32.26 16.13 36.17
C ASP A 21 32.70 15.69 34.78
N VAL A 22 31.94 14.78 34.18
CA VAL A 22 32.01 14.51 32.74
C VAL A 22 31.40 15.74 32.07
N SER A 23 32.21 16.79 31.97
CA SER A 23 31.90 17.96 31.16
C SER A 23 31.80 17.49 29.71
N GLU A 24 30.57 17.48 29.24
CA GLU A 24 30.19 17.24 27.86
C GLU A 24 30.82 18.34 27.00
N ALA A 25 32.04 18.07 26.52
CA ALA A 25 32.73 18.96 25.60
C ALA A 25 31.89 19.07 24.33
N GLN A 26 31.21 20.21 24.16
CA GLN A 26 30.54 20.52 22.91
C GLN A 26 31.59 20.58 21.82
N ASP A 27 31.52 19.59 20.92
CA ASP A 27 32.42 19.42 19.78
C ASP A 27 32.20 20.61 18.82
N THR A 28 32.99 21.67 19.00
CA THR A 28 32.93 22.90 18.19
C THR A 28 33.84 22.83 16.97
N THR A 29 34.09 21.62 16.46
CA THR A 29 34.82 21.43 15.22
C THR A 29 33.98 21.91 14.03
N PRO A 30 34.47 22.88 13.23
CA PRO A 30 33.73 23.37 12.07
C PRO A 30 33.62 22.27 11.01
N TYR A 31 32.40 21.96 10.59
CA TYR A 31 32.13 20.97 9.54
C TYR A 31 32.29 21.59 8.16
N LEU A 32 32.91 20.84 7.24
CA LEU A 32 32.93 21.18 5.82
C LEU A 32 31.63 20.72 5.15
N SER A 33 30.99 21.59 4.38
CA SER A 33 29.79 21.27 3.59
C SER A 33 30.15 20.38 2.39
N VAL A 34 29.69 19.13 2.40
CA VAL A 34 30.00 18.17 1.33
C VAL A 34 29.41 18.60 -0.02
N GLU A 35 28.25 19.26 -0.02
CA GLU A 35 27.58 19.75 -1.24
C GLU A 35 28.38 20.86 -1.94
N GLU A 36 28.93 21.81 -1.17
CA GLU A 36 29.68 22.95 -1.70
C GLU A 36 31.07 22.54 -2.16
N TYR A 37 31.70 21.63 -1.43
CA TYR A 37 33.08 21.21 -1.68
C TYR A 37 33.20 19.89 -2.47
N SER A 38 32.08 19.32 -2.93
CA SER A 38 32.03 18.03 -3.64
C SER A 38 33.07 17.88 -4.77
N ASN A 39 33.30 18.94 -5.56
CA ASN A 39 34.23 18.95 -6.69
C ASN A 39 35.69 19.28 -6.31
N HIS A 40 35.97 19.64 -5.05
CA HIS A 40 37.33 19.98 -4.63
C HIS A 40 38.21 18.74 -4.60
N ARG A 41 39.42 18.86 -5.14
CA ARG A 41 40.38 17.76 -5.23
C ARG A 41 41.15 17.65 -3.92
N VAL A 42 41.12 16.46 -3.33
CA VAL A 42 41.86 16.12 -2.12
C VAL A 42 42.91 15.06 -2.48
N PRO A 43 44.16 15.22 -2.05
CA PRO A 43 45.17 14.18 -2.22
C PRO A 43 44.85 13.00 -1.30
N VAL A 44 44.66 11.82 -1.88
CA VAL A 44 44.49 10.56 -1.15
C VAL A 44 45.65 9.64 -1.53
N LYS A 45 46.25 8.98 -0.53
CA LYS A 45 47.31 7.99 -0.74
C LYS A 45 46.69 6.64 -1.01
N LEU A 46 46.88 6.12 -2.21
CA LEU A 46 46.51 4.75 -2.60
C LEU A 46 47.79 4.04 -3.03
N ASP A 47 48.11 2.92 -2.39
CA ASP A 47 49.26 2.07 -2.72
C ASP A 47 50.62 2.78 -2.82
N GLY A 48 50.79 3.87 -2.07
CA GLY A 48 52.04 4.65 -2.02
C GLY A 48 52.14 5.79 -3.04
N GLU A 49 51.16 5.96 -3.91
CA GLU A 49 51.06 7.09 -4.85
C GLU A 49 50.01 8.11 -4.36
N GLU A 50 50.29 9.40 -4.54
CA GLU A 50 49.36 10.48 -4.21
C GLU A 50 48.43 10.76 -5.40
N LEU A 51 47.15 10.41 -5.24
CA LEU A 51 46.12 10.60 -6.26
C LEU A 51 45.15 11.71 -5.84
N GLN A 52 44.87 12.63 -6.75
CA GLN A 52 43.91 13.71 -6.51
C GLN A 52 42.48 13.31 -6.89
N VAL A 53 41.68 12.93 -5.91
CA VAL A 53 40.27 12.55 -6.08
C VAL A 53 39.34 13.65 -5.58
N PRO A 54 38.10 13.77 -6.11
CA PRO A 54 37.12 14.70 -5.56
C PRO A 54 36.80 14.35 -4.10
N LEU A 55 36.46 15.35 -3.29
CA LEU A 55 36.10 15.15 -1.87
C LEU A 55 34.95 14.15 -1.71
N SER A 56 33.97 14.18 -2.61
CA SER A 56 32.85 13.22 -2.63
C SER A 56 33.30 11.78 -2.81
N GLU A 57 34.29 11.52 -3.66
CA GLU A 57 34.84 10.18 -3.90
C GLU A 57 35.67 9.70 -2.71
N ALA A 58 36.45 10.58 -2.08
CA ALA A 58 37.21 10.26 -0.87
C ALA A 58 36.30 9.83 0.29
N ILE A 59 35.20 10.57 0.51
CA ILE A 59 34.20 10.24 1.54
C ILE A 59 33.48 8.92 1.18
N ALA A 60 33.09 8.76 -0.08
CA ALA A 60 32.43 7.54 -0.54
C ALA A 60 33.34 6.30 -0.38
N GLY A 61 34.65 6.45 -0.60
CA GLY A 61 35.63 5.39 -0.37
C GLY A 61 35.67 4.95 1.10
N TYR A 62 35.73 5.91 2.03
CA TYR A 62 35.69 5.63 3.47
C TYR A 62 34.40 4.92 3.90
N GLN A 63 33.24 5.41 3.42
CA GLN A 63 31.94 4.79 3.71
C GLN A 63 31.91 3.33 3.25
N ARG A 64 32.33 3.07 2.00
CA ARG A 64 32.41 1.71 1.47
C ARG A 64 33.36 0.83 2.27
N GLN A 65 34.54 1.32 2.63
CA GLN A 65 35.51 0.55 3.42
C GLN A 65 34.98 0.22 4.83
N ALA A 66 34.32 1.18 5.48
CA ALA A 66 33.66 0.95 6.76
C ALA A 66 32.56 -0.12 6.63
N ASP A 67 31.76 -0.06 5.56
CA ASP A 67 30.71 -1.03 5.29
C ASP A 67 31.29 -2.41 4.96
N TYR A 68 32.35 -2.50 4.15
CA TYR A 68 33.04 -3.76 3.86
C TYR A 68 33.64 -4.38 5.12
N THR A 69 34.24 -3.56 5.99
CA THR A 69 34.81 -4.04 7.25
C THR A 69 33.70 -4.58 8.15
N ARG A 70 32.62 -3.82 8.33
CA ARG A 70 31.46 -4.26 9.12
C ARG A 70 30.85 -5.54 8.56
N LYS A 71 30.62 -5.59 7.25
CA LYS A 71 30.04 -6.75 6.56
C LYS A 71 30.95 -7.97 6.60
N THR A 72 32.27 -7.80 6.53
CA THR A 72 33.22 -8.91 6.64
C THR A 72 33.26 -9.46 8.06
N GLN A 73 33.19 -8.58 9.07
CA GLN A 73 33.07 -9.00 10.47
C GLN A 73 31.76 -9.75 10.71
N GLU A 74 30.64 -9.24 10.20
CA GLU A 74 29.34 -9.90 10.28
C GLU A 74 29.34 -11.26 9.58
N LEU A 75 29.92 -11.35 8.37
CA LEU A 75 30.03 -12.60 7.63
C LEU A 75 30.92 -13.62 8.36
N SER A 76 32.02 -13.17 9.00
CA SER A 76 32.84 -14.04 9.84
C SER A 76 32.02 -14.58 11.01
N GLN A 77 31.30 -13.71 11.73
CA GLN A 77 30.45 -14.12 12.85
C GLN A 77 29.35 -15.09 12.41
N GLN A 78 28.71 -14.85 11.28
CA GLN A 78 27.70 -15.75 10.71
C GLN A 78 28.31 -17.11 10.35
N ARG A 79 29.50 -17.12 9.74
CA ARG A 79 30.19 -18.37 9.39
C ARG A 79 30.60 -19.15 10.63
N ASP A 80 31.12 -18.47 11.64
CA ASP A 80 31.52 -19.08 12.91
C ASP A 80 30.30 -19.67 13.65
N GLN A 81 29.18 -18.96 13.66
CA GLN A 81 27.91 -19.45 14.21
C GLN A 81 27.40 -20.71 13.48
N PHE A 82 27.45 -20.72 12.14
CA PHE A 82 27.02 -21.86 11.36
C PHE A 82 27.93 -23.09 11.57
N GLN A 83 29.25 -22.86 11.62
CA GLN A 83 30.23 -23.91 11.95
C GLN A 83 30.02 -24.46 13.36
N PHE A 84 29.77 -23.58 14.33
CA PHE A 84 29.45 -23.98 15.70
C PHE A 84 28.17 -24.82 15.75
N ALA A 85 27.09 -24.38 15.09
CA ALA A 85 25.82 -25.09 15.07
C ALA A 85 25.94 -26.49 14.44
N SER A 86 26.60 -26.60 13.29
CA SER A 86 26.83 -27.89 12.63
C SER A 86 27.72 -28.83 13.46
N ALA A 87 28.76 -28.30 14.11
CA ALA A 87 29.60 -29.07 15.02
C ALA A 87 28.80 -29.53 16.26
N LEU A 88 27.94 -28.68 16.80
CA LEU A 88 27.06 -28.99 17.92
C LEU A 88 26.08 -30.11 17.57
N GLU A 89 25.45 -30.06 16.40
CA GLU A 89 24.55 -31.10 15.92
C GLU A 89 25.26 -32.46 15.81
N ALA A 90 26.44 -32.48 15.18
CA ALA A 90 27.25 -33.70 15.06
C ALA A 90 27.70 -34.24 16.43
N ALA A 91 28.05 -33.36 17.37
CA ALA A 91 28.41 -33.74 18.73
C ALA A 91 27.22 -34.33 19.50
N LEU A 92 26.04 -33.72 19.39
CA LEU A 92 24.80 -34.17 20.04
C LEU A 92 24.37 -35.54 19.52
N GLN A 93 24.51 -35.80 18.22
CA GLN A 93 24.22 -37.12 17.63
C GLN A 93 25.18 -38.21 18.10
N ARG A 94 26.45 -37.86 18.38
CA ARG A 94 27.47 -38.82 18.80
C ARG A 94 27.43 -39.11 20.31
N ASP A 95 27.34 -38.05 21.12
CA ASP A 95 27.34 -38.12 22.57
C ASP A 95 26.56 -36.94 23.17
N PRO A 96 25.25 -37.12 23.40
CA PRO A 96 24.40 -36.04 23.88
C PRO A 96 24.73 -35.63 25.32
N ALA A 97 25.14 -36.56 26.18
CA ALA A 97 25.40 -36.27 27.59
C ALA A 97 26.65 -35.39 27.75
N ALA A 98 27.77 -35.76 27.11
CA ALA A 98 28.99 -34.97 27.18
C ALA A 98 28.84 -33.59 26.51
N THR A 99 28.02 -33.50 25.45
CA THR A 99 27.76 -32.23 24.75
C THR A 99 26.95 -31.27 25.62
N ILE A 100 25.94 -31.77 26.33
CA ILE A 100 25.14 -30.96 27.27
C ILE A 100 26.02 -30.45 28.42
N ASP A 101 26.89 -31.28 28.98
CA ASP A 101 27.82 -30.87 30.04
C ASP A 101 28.83 -29.81 29.55
N MET A 102 29.32 -29.92 28.31
CA MET A 102 30.16 -28.88 27.70
C MET A 102 29.40 -27.56 27.53
N LEU A 103 28.14 -27.63 27.08
CA LEU A 103 27.29 -26.47 26.86
C LEU A 103 26.94 -25.76 28.18
N SER A 104 26.59 -26.53 29.22
CA SER A 104 26.28 -25.99 30.54
C SER A 104 27.49 -25.26 31.13
N ASN A 105 28.69 -25.81 30.95
CA ASN A 105 29.94 -25.17 31.34
C ASN A 105 30.22 -23.89 30.52
N HIS A 106 29.96 -23.90 29.21
CA HIS A 106 30.16 -22.74 28.33
C HIS A 106 29.25 -21.56 28.70
N TYR A 107 28.01 -21.82 29.12
CA TYR A 107 27.07 -20.79 29.56
C TYR A 107 27.09 -20.51 31.06
N GLY A 108 27.94 -21.21 31.83
CA GLY A 108 28.03 -21.05 33.28
C GLY A 108 26.77 -21.48 34.03
N ILE A 109 25.97 -22.39 33.47
CA ILE A 109 24.75 -22.89 34.08
C ILE A 109 25.07 -24.22 34.75
N SER A 110 24.85 -24.32 36.07
CA SER A 110 25.04 -25.59 36.78
C SER A 110 23.93 -26.56 36.43
N ARG A 111 24.24 -27.87 36.48
CA ARG A 111 23.25 -28.92 36.21
C ARG A 111 22.10 -28.89 37.20
N GLU A 112 22.36 -28.43 38.43
CA GLU A 112 21.39 -28.18 39.47
C GLU A 112 20.48 -27.01 39.12
N ALA A 113 21.02 -25.90 38.56
CA ALA A 113 20.20 -24.77 38.10
C ALA A 113 19.35 -25.15 36.89
N VAL A 114 19.87 -25.96 35.96
CA VAL A 114 19.06 -26.53 34.86
C VAL A 114 17.97 -27.43 35.43
N SER A 115 18.31 -28.29 36.39
CA SER A 115 17.34 -29.17 37.03
C SER A 115 16.29 -28.35 37.76
N GLU A 116 16.64 -27.27 38.46
CA GLU A 116 15.72 -26.38 39.19
C GLU A 116 14.81 -25.61 38.22
N MET A 117 15.33 -25.11 37.09
CA MET A 117 14.52 -24.53 36.00
C MET A 117 13.56 -25.55 35.36
N VAL A 118 13.90 -26.83 35.38
CA VAL A 118 13.08 -27.93 34.86
C VAL A 118 12.16 -28.53 35.94
N SER A 119 12.49 -28.35 37.22
CA SER A 119 11.82 -28.94 38.39
C SER A 119 10.88 -27.97 39.10
N GLU A 120 11.03 -26.66 38.89
CA GLU A 120 9.95 -25.70 39.12
C GLU A 120 8.78 -26.11 38.23
N ASP A 121 7.74 -26.61 38.91
CA ASP A 121 6.52 -27.23 38.43
C ASP A 121 5.72 -26.34 37.48
N ASP A 122 6.21 -26.21 36.25
CA ASP A 122 5.56 -25.47 35.17
C ASP A 122 5.33 -26.35 33.93
N GLY A 123 5.36 -27.68 34.09
CA GLY A 123 4.91 -28.60 33.04
C GLY A 123 3.45 -28.38 32.63
N PHE A 124 2.64 -27.70 33.46
CA PHE A 124 1.26 -27.30 33.16
C PHE A 124 1.02 -25.78 33.14
N GLN A 125 1.79 -24.96 33.86
CA GLN A 125 1.65 -23.49 33.89
C GLN A 125 2.46 -22.78 32.79
N TYR A 126 3.60 -23.32 32.33
CA TYR A 126 4.28 -22.82 31.12
C TYR A 126 3.46 -23.16 29.86
N LEU A 127 2.72 -24.27 29.86
CA LEU A 127 1.75 -24.59 28.82
C LEU A 127 0.58 -23.59 28.83
N ASP A 128 0.00 -23.26 29.99
CA ASP A 128 -1.11 -22.28 30.08
C ASP A 128 -0.67 -20.85 29.74
N SER A 129 0.51 -20.40 30.21
CA SER A 129 1.08 -19.10 29.85
C SER A 129 1.46 -19.01 28.37
N SER A 130 1.98 -20.10 27.80
CA SER A 130 2.30 -20.16 26.37
C SER A 130 1.03 -20.23 25.54
N ASP A 131 0.03 -21.02 25.92
CA ASP A 131 -1.29 -21.08 25.29
C ASP A 131 -1.99 -19.73 25.30
N ASP A 132 -1.90 -18.98 26.39
CA ASP A 132 -2.44 -17.62 26.47
C ASP A 132 -1.69 -16.65 25.57
N LYS A 133 -0.36 -16.77 25.47
CA LYS A 133 0.45 -16.01 24.50
C LYS A 133 0.07 -16.38 23.07
N TYR A 134 -0.13 -17.68 22.76
CA TYR A 134 -0.59 -18.13 21.45
C TYR A 134 -1.98 -17.58 21.12
N LYS A 135 -2.96 -17.65 22.03
CA LYS A 135 -4.28 -17.03 21.85
C LYS A 135 -4.21 -15.51 21.66
N GLN A 136 -3.28 -14.84 22.30
CA GLN A 136 -3.06 -13.40 22.11
C GLN A 136 -2.41 -13.10 20.75
N LEU A 137 -1.43 -13.92 20.34
CA LEU A 137 -0.80 -13.83 19.03
C LEU A 137 -1.80 -14.14 17.91
N ASP A 138 -2.59 -15.19 18.02
CA ASP A 138 -3.64 -15.55 17.07
C ASP A 138 -4.66 -14.42 16.93
N ARG A 139 -5.10 -13.82 18.04
CA ARG A 139 -5.98 -12.64 18.01
C ARG A 139 -5.32 -11.46 17.31
N ARG A 140 -4.04 -11.22 17.57
CA ARG A 140 -3.29 -10.13 16.92
C ARG A 140 -3.09 -10.40 15.43
N ILE A 141 -2.75 -11.63 15.04
CA ILE A 141 -2.59 -12.07 13.66
C ILE A 141 -3.92 -11.94 12.92
N ALA A 142 -5.02 -12.45 13.48
CA ALA A 142 -6.35 -12.31 12.89
C ALA A 142 -6.73 -10.84 12.68
N SER A 143 -6.51 -9.98 13.69
CA SER A 143 -6.77 -8.54 13.55
C SER A 143 -5.88 -7.86 12.51
N PHE A 144 -4.64 -8.31 12.37
CA PHE A 144 -3.70 -7.79 11.39
C PHE A 144 -4.05 -8.25 9.97
N GLU A 145 -4.41 -9.52 9.79
CA GLU A 145 -4.90 -10.08 8.54
C GLU A 145 -6.19 -9.39 8.08
N GLU A 146 -7.14 -9.16 9.00
CA GLU A 146 -8.36 -8.40 8.72
C GLU A 146 -8.04 -6.97 8.29
N PHE A 147 -7.15 -6.29 9.02
CA PHE A 147 -6.71 -4.94 8.66
C PHE A 147 -6.04 -4.88 7.28
N GLN A 148 -5.13 -5.81 6.98
CA GLN A 148 -4.48 -5.90 5.67
C GLN A 148 -5.49 -6.17 4.55
N THR A 149 -6.45 -7.06 4.81
CA THR A 149 -7.52 -7.39 3.85
C THR A 149 -8.39 -6.17 3.59
N GLN A 150 -8.81 -5.45 4.64
CA GLN A 150 -9.59 -4.22 4.51
C GLN A 150 -8.83 -3.15 3.69
N GLN A 151 -7.54 -2.94 3.98
CA GLN A 151 -6.70 -2.00 3.23
C GLN A 151 -6.58 -2.37 1.74
N GLN A 152 -6.50 -3.67 1.43
CA GLN A 152 -6.46 -4.13 0.03
C GLN A 152 -7.79 -3.87 -0.68
N VAL A 153 -8.91 -4.21 -0.03
CA VAL A 153 -10.26 -3.96 -0.57
C VAL A 153 -10.50 -2.46 -0.80
N GLU A 154 -10.11 -1.61 0.15
CA GLU A 154 -10.25 -0.15 0.01
C GLU A 154 -9.43 0.40 -1.16
N LYS A 155 -8.18 -0.05 -1.32
CA LYS A 155 -7.33 0.34 -2.45
C LYS A 155 -7.91 -0.13 -3.78
N GLU A 156 -8.42 -1.36 -3.84
CA GLU A 156 -9.06 -1.90 -5.04
C GLU A 156 -10.31 -1.09 -5.38
N VAL A 157 -11.18 -0.82 -4.41
CA VAL A 157 -12.37 0.00 -4.58
C VAL A 157 -12.02 1.41 -5.06
N ALA A 158 -11.03 2.06 -4.44
CA ALA A 158 -10.58 3.39 -4.85
C ALA A 158 -10.02 3.39 -6.28
N GLY A 159 -9.24 2.35 -6.64
CA GLY A 159 -8.72 2.15 -7.99
C GLY A 159 -9.84 1.96 -9.02
N LEU A 160 -10.87 1.17 -8.69
CA LEU A 160 -12.02 0.95 -9.54
C LEU A 160 -12.88 2.20 -9.70
N GLN A 161 -13.09 2.97 -8.64
CA GLN A 161 -13.78 4.26 -8.71
C GLN A 161 -13.05 5.28 -9.58
N ALA A 162 -11.71 5.30 -9.54
CA ALA A 162 -10.91 6.18 -10.40
C ALA A 162 -10.94 5.73 -11.87
N LYS A 163 -10.97 4.42 -12.12
CA LYS A 163 -10.96 3.83 -13.48
C LYS A 163 -12.32 3.87 -14.16
N TYR A 164 -13.39 3.73 -13.38
CA TYR A 164 -14.76 3.60 -13.87
C TYR A 164 -15.68 4.64 -13.21
N GLN A 165 -16.10 5.64 -13.98
CA GLN A 165 -16.91 6.75 -13.47
C GLN A 165 -18.31 6.32 -12.99
N ASP A 166 -18.86 5.25 -13.55
CA ASP A 166 -20.17 4.68 -13.23
C ASP A 166 -20.10 3.53 -12.22
N PHE A 167 -18.96 3.34 -11.56
CA PHE A 167 -18.77 2.29 -10.56
C PHE A 167 -19.64 2.50 -9.33
N ASN A 168 -20.40 1.47 -8.95
CA ASN A 168 -21.23 1.45 -7.75
C ASN A 168 -20.81 0.32 -6.81
N ILE A 169 -20.17 0.68 -5.70
CA ILE A 169 -19.66 -0.25 -4.69
C ILE A 169 -20.76 -1.20 -4.20
N GLN A 170 -21.94 -0.67 -3.86
CA GLN A 170 -23.01 -1.45 -3.23
C GLN A 170 -23.52 -2.54 -4.18
N GLU A 171 -23.66 -2.22 -5.47
CA GLU A 171 -24.14 -3.18 -6.46
C GLU A 171 -23.12 -4.29 -6.71
N VAL A 172 -21.84 -3.92 -6.82
CA VAL A 172 -20.73 -4.84 -7.07
C VAL A 172 -20.52 -5.76 -5.86
N VAL A 173 -20.48 -5.22 -4.64
CA VAL A 173 -20.32 -6.01 -3.40
C VAL A 173 -21.50 -6.96 -3.21
N ASN A 174 -22.74 -6.52 -3.44
CA ASN A 174 -23.91 -7.40 -3.33
C ASN A 174 -23.89 -8.51 -4.39
N ALA A 175 -23.46 -8.21 -5.61
CA ALA A 175 -23.29 -9.21 -6.65
C ALA A 175 -22.18 -10.20 -6.31
N ALA A 176 -21.04 -9.71 -5.81
CA ALA A 176 -19.89 -10.50 -5.38
C ALA A 176 -20.24 -11.46 -4.23
N LEU A 177 -21.01 -11.00 -3.23
CA LEU A 177 -21.52 -11.84 -2.14
C LEU A 177 -22.47 -12.92 -2.66
N ARG A 178 -23.29 -12.62 -3.68
CA ARG A 178 -24.22 -13.58 -4.28
C ARG A 178 -23.49 -14.63 -5.14
N SER A 179 -22.43 -14.23 -5.85
CA SER A 179 -21.60 -15.14 -6.64
C SER A 179 -20.51 -15.85 -5.84
N GLY A 180 -20.25 -15.42 -4.59
CA GLY A 180 -19.15 -15.92 -3.77
C GLY A 180 -17.76 -15.57 -4.33
N SER A 181 -17.65 -14.49 -5.11
CA SER A 181 -16.40 -14.09 -5.75
C SER A 181 -15.71 -12.99 -4.95
N THR A 182 -14.39 -13.08 -4.83
CA THR A 182 -13.55 -12.06 -4.18
C THR A 182 -13.03 -10.99 -5.15
N ASP A 183 -13.24 -11.16 -6.45
CA ASP A 183 -12.83 -10.23 -7.51
C ASP A 183 -13.90 -9.15 -7.76
N LEU A 184 -13.65 -7.92 -7.30
CA LEU A 184 -14.60 -6.81 -7.45
C LEU A 184 -14.57 -6.22 -8.87
N GLU A 185 -13.43 -6.28 -9.56
CA GLU A 185 -13.34 -5.78 -10.95
C GLU A 185 -14.10 -6.68 -11.92
N GLY A 186 -13.91 -8.00 -11.80
CA GLY A 186 -14.58 -8.99 -12.64
C GLY A 186 -16.11 -8.94 -12.49
N THR A 187 -16.58 -8.87 -11.25
CA THR A 187 -18.02 -8.74 -10.96
C THR A 187 -18.60 -7.43 -11.50
N TYR A 188 -17.90 -6.31 -11.36
CA TYR A 188 -18.30 -5.05 -11.97
C TYR A 188 -18.41 -5.15 -13.49
N LYS A 189 -17.41 -5.73 -14.16
CA LYS A 189 -17.42 -5.90 -15.63
C LYS A 189 -18.60 -6.72 -16.11
N GLN A 190 -18.95 -7.77 -15.37
CA GLN A 190 -20.12 -8.60 -15.68
C GLN A 190 -21.42 -7.78 -15.57
N ILE A 191 -21.60 -7.03 -14.48
CA ILE A 191 -22.77 -6.16 -14.28
C ILE A 191 -22.84 -5.08 -15.36
N ALA A 192 -21.71 -4.43 -15.67
CA ALA A 192 -21.64 -3.40 -16.69
C ALA A 192 -21.96 -3.97 -18.09
N PHE A 193 -21.47 -5.18 -18.38
CA PHE A 193 -21.80 -5.89 -19.62
C PHE A 193 -23.29 -6.19 -19.71
N ASP A 194 -23.90 -6.76 -18.67
CA ASP A 194 -25.33 -7.07 -18.62
C ASP A 194 -26.19 -5.80 -18.82
N LYS A 195 -25.79 -4.68 -18.19
CA LYS A 195 -26.44 -3.38 -18.38
C LYS A 195 -26.33 -2.86 -19.81
N MET A 196 -25.16 -2.98 -20.42
CA MET A 196 -24.93 -2.56 -21.80
C MET A 196 -25.80 -3.36 -22.77
N MET A 197 -25.83 -4.68 -22.62
CA MET A 197 -26.65 -5.57 -23.45
C MET A 197 -28.14 -5.26 -23.29
N ALA A 198 -28.62 -5.08 -22.05
CA ALA A 198 -30.02 -4.71 -21.79
C ALA A 198 -30.40 -3.38 -22.43
N LYS A 199 -29.50 -2.38 -22.38
CA LYS A 199 -29.71 -1.08 -23.02
C LYS A 199 -29.77 -1.19 -24.55
N GLU A 200 -28.88 -1.99 -25.14
CA GLU A 200 -28.86 -2.22 -26.60
C GLU A 200 -30.14 -2.94 -27.07
N GLU A 201 -30.59 -3.96 -26.34
CA GLU A 201 -31.84 -4.65 -26.65
C GLU A 201 -33.06 -3.71 -26.60
N LEU A 202 -33.11 -2.85 -25.58
CA LEU A 202 -34.17 -1.84 -25.45
C LEU A 202 -34.12 -0.82 -26.60
N ALA A 203 -32.92 -0.36 -26.97
CA ALA A 203 -32.75 0.55 -28.10
C ALA A 203 -33.18 -0.10 -29.42
N ARG A 204 -32.83 -1.38 -29.64
CA ARG A 204 -33.24 -2.15 -30.82
C ARG A 204 -34.76 -2.30 -30.89
N LYS A 205 -35.40 -2.69 -29.78
CA LYS A 205 -36.86 -2.81 -29.67
C LYS A 205 -37.55 -1.46 -29.91
N ALA A 206 -37.01 -0.37 -29.38
CA ALA A 206 -37.54 0.98 -29.58
C ALA A 206 -37.43 1.41 -31.06
N ALA A 207 -36.29 1.17 -31.70
CA ALA A 207 -36.07 1.47 -33.11
C ALA A 207 -37.00 0.64 -34.02
N GLU A 208 -37.19 -0.64 -33.70
CA GLU A 208 -38.11 -1.51 -34.44
C GLU A 208 -39.56 -1.03 -34.30
N LYS A 209 -39.99 -0.63 -33.09
CA LYS A 209 -41.32 -0.05 -32.86
C LYS A 209 -41.51 1.29 -33.59
N GLN A 210 -40.48 2.13 -33.64
CA GLN A 210 -40.52 3.38 -34.41
C GLN A 210 -40.67 3.11 -35.90
N LYS A 211 -39.91 2.15 -36.46
CA LYS A 211 -40.04 1.74 -37.86
C LYS A 211 -41.44 1.22 -38.18
N GLN A 212 -41.99 0.35 -37.32
CA GLN A 212 -43.37 -0.14 -37.48
C GLN A 212 -44.40 1.01 -37.48
N ASN A 213 -44.23 2.00 -36.60
CA ASN A 213 -45.09 3.18 -36.58
C ASN A 213 -44.95 4.02 -37.86
N THR A 214 -43.73 4.29 -38.33
CA THR A 214 -43.52 5.07 -39.56
C THR A 214 -44.05 4.33 -40.78
N ASP A 215 -43.85 3.03 -40.87
CA ASP A 215 -44.34 2.19 -41.96
C ASP A 215 -45.87 2.13 -41.95
N GLY A 216 -46.48 2.02 -40.78
CA GLY A 216 -47.94 2.10 -40.60
C GLY A 216 -48.51 3.46 -41.04
N VAL A 217 -47.87 4.58 -40.67
CA VAL A 217 -48.27 5.92 -41.12
C VAL A 217 -48.13 6.07 -42.63
N VAL A 218 -47.04 5.57 -43.23
CA VAL A 218 -46.84 5.62 -44.69
C VAL A 218 -47.86 4.74 -45.41
N ALA A 219 -48.14 3.54 -44.91
CA ALA A 219 -49.16 2.65 -45.47
C ALA A 219 -50.56 3.27 -45.39
N ALA A 220 -50.93 3.86 -44.25
CA ALA A 220 -52.19 4.57 -44.08
C ALA A 220 -52.30 5.79 -45.02
N LYS A 221 -51.22 6.57 -45.18
CA LYS A 221 -51.16 7.68 -46.17
C LYS A 221 -51.33 7.18 -47.60
N ARG A 222 -50.70 6.06 -47.97
CA ARG A 222 -50.86 5.43 -49.29
C ARG A 222 -52.31 4.99 -49.53
N GLN A 223 -52.96 4.37 -48.55
CA GLN A 223 -54.36 3.95 -48.66
C GLN A 223 -55.33 5.15 -48.77
N ALA A 224 -55.11 6.22 -47.99
CA ALA A 224 -55.95 7.42 -48.06
C ALA A 224 -55.82 8.18 -49.40
N GLY A 225 -54.62 8.22 -49.98
CA GLY A 225 -54.38 8.89 -51.27
C GLY A 225 -55.00 8.17 -52.48
N VAL A 226 -55.32 6.88 -52.38
CA VAL A 226 -55.81 6.06 -53.50
C VAL A 226 -57.33 6.18 -53.71
N VAL A 227 -58.07 6.84 -52.82
CA VAL A 227 -59.55 6.93 -52.90
C VAL A 227 -60.06 8.20 -53.64
N SER A 228 -59.19 9.02 -54.25
CA SER A 228 -59.62 10.25 -54.98
C SER A 228 -59.13 10.32 -56.44
N GLY A 229 -58.52 9.25 -56.97
CA GLY A 229 -58.05 9.21 -58.37
C GLY A 229 -59.09 8.71 -59.38
N GLY A 230 -60.28 8.29 -58.92
CA GLY A 230 -61.33 7.72 -59.77
C GLY A 230 -62.52 8.65 -59.89
N SER A 231 -62.54 9.46 -60.95
CA SER A 231 -63.72 10.09 -61.56
C SER A 231 -64.61 10.95 -60.65
N SER A 232 -64.41 12.27 -60.70
CA SER A 232 -65.47 13.19 -61.19
C SER A 232 -64.91 14.61 -61.29
N ALA A 233 -65.20 15.24 -62.40
CA ALA A 233 -64.94 16.64 -62.67
C ALA A 233 -65.68 17.56 -61.68
N THR A 234 -65.14 18.78 -61.58
CA THR A 234 -65.72 20.01 -61.01
C THR A 234 -65.85 20.08 -59.49
N SER A 235 -64.96 20.81 -58.82
CA SER A 235 -65.39 21.88 -57.91
C SER A 235 -64.24 22.77 -57.46
N ASN A 236 -64.51 24.06 -57.55
CA ASN A 236 -63.66 25.19 -57.21
C ASN A 236 -63.71 25.41 -55.68
N THR A 237 -62.64 25.12 -54.93
CA THR A 237 -62.52 25.60 -53.54
C THR A 237 -61.05 25.73 -53.10
N THR A 238 -60.86 26.73 -52.24
CA THR A 238 -59.69 27.45 -51.76
C THR A 238 -58.52 26.57 -51.28
N SER A 239 -57.31 26.91 -51.75
CA SER A 239 -56.05 26.42 -51.20
C SER A 239 -55.77 27.07 -49.84
N GLU A 240 -56.24 26.45 -48.76
CA GLU A 240 -55.83 26.79 -47.39
C GLU A 240 -54.44 26.20 -47.13
N ASN A 241 -53.41 27.07 -47.13
CA ASN A 241 -52.05 26.72 -46.73
C ASN A 241 -52.02 26.47 -45.22
N PHE A 242 -51.98 25.21 -44.81
CA PHE A 242 -51.78 24.82 -43.41
C PHE A 242 -50.31 25.03 -43.02
N GLN A 243 -50.02 26.12 -42.31
CA GLN A 243 -48.72 26.30 -41.64
C GLN A 243 -48.75 25.58 -40.28
N PRO A 244 -47.67 24.88 -39.88
CA PRO A 244 -47.61 24.22 -38.58
C PRO A 244 -47.60 25.26 -37.46
N ILE A 245 -48.54 25.14 -36.52
CA ILE A 245 -48.65 26.01 -35.36
C ILE A 245 -47.47 25.73 -34.42
N THR A 246 -46.60 26.71 -34.21
CA THR A 246 -45.37 26.54 -33.40
C THR A 246 -45.47 27.18 -32.01
N SER A 247 -46.58 27.86 -31.71
CA SER A 247 -46.78 28.55 -30.43
C SER A 247 -48.23 28.45 -29.94
N VAL A 248 -48.41 28.41 -28.62
CA VAL A 248 -49.72 28.31 -27.96
C VAL A 248 -50.60 29.53 -28.28
N SER A 249 -50.00 30.71 -28.45
CA SER A 249 -50.74 31.93 -28.82
C SER A 249 -51.29 31.89 -30.25
N GLU A 250 -50.58 31.21 -31.15
CA GLU A 250 -51.00 30.98 -32.53
C GLU A 250 -52.09 29.89 -32.60
N ALA A 251 -51.98 28.85 -31.78
CA ALA A 251 -53.02 27.83 -31.62
C ALA A 251 -54.35 28.44 -31.17
N TRP A 252 -54.31 29.34 -30.19
CA TRP A 252 -55.51 29.99 -29.68
C TRP A 252 -56.15 30.94 -30.72
N LYS A 253 -55.34 31.69 -31.47
CA LYS A 253 -55.84 32.55 -32.56
C LYS A 253 -56.43 31.74 -33.72
N ALA A 254 -55.83 30.60 -34.07
CA ALA A 254 -56.35 29.70 -35.09
C ALA A 254 -57.68 29.06 -34.64
N ALA A 255 -57.75 28.62 -33.38
CA ALA A 255 -58.98 28.09 -32.78
C ALA A 255 -60.10 29.14 -32.67
N LYS A 256 -59.75 30.39 -32.36
CA LYS A 256 -60.73 31.49 -32.33
C LYS A 256 -61.29 31.79 -33.73
N ARG A 257 -60.43 31.76 -34.77
CA ARG A 257 -60.86 31.86 -36.18
C ARG A 257 -61.75 30.70 -36.60
N SER A 258 -61.47 29.46 -36.19
CA SER A 258 -62.30 28.31 -36.54
C SER A 258 -63.65 28.30 -35.83
N MET A 259 -63.77 28.93 -34.66
CA MET A 259 -65.03 29.04 -33.92
C MET A 259 -65.86 30.29 -34.26
N GLY A 260 -65.44 31.11 -35.22
CA GLY A 260 -66.24 32.20 -35.79
C GLY A 260 -66.61 33.31 -34.80
N ALA A 261 -65.85 33.48 -33.72
CA ALA A 261 -66.04 34.58 -32.78
C ALA A 261 -64.93 35.60 -33.00
N ASP A 262 -65.25 36.76 -33.57
CA ASP A 262 -64.37 37.94 -33.57
C ASP A 262 -64.31 38.59 -32.17
#